data_AF-A0ABD2C3I4-F1
#
_entry.id   AF-A0ABD2C3I4-F1
#
_cell.length_a   1.000
_cell.length_b   1.000
_cell.length_c   1.000
_cell.angle_alpha   90.00
_cell.angle_beta   90.00
_cell.angle_gamma   90.00
#
_symmetry.space_group_name_H-M   'P 1'
#
loop_
_entity.id
_entity.type
_entity.pdbx_description
1 polymer ?
#
loop_
_entity_poly.entity_id
_entity_poly.type
_entity_poly.pdbx_seq_one_letter_code
_entity_poly.pdbx_strand_id
1 'polypeptide(L)'
;MDNPMNNFDWARRLECPPTACTDPIKKTLCKGILELLWSEIGNATFTSKDVREVRKNILLYKLRNEKKDATIQCIQDISRLKAERNRLKIVSSSLKEEYEQQDFLVLKHLKNIKSKYSLAKIKKALLKIKYNEVRTQLDDSNNMRLICQNLMPQTSEELNQNMLKQSLDTVTTLCFGASKREVKSKISNLLGHIKVSTLWAQLYQGLCQDVENLLKLRSLTTTENKDDPDTEDVNTNGEDIDIGIAKLCGKNIYTISRKLFFETKAKECENNVMKYITNIETSTENHIDLSEWLTLALEVKKLEAEERVLQNEIKLIQSECNDNNTITLELQRLLSEIHTIDSEIVSYFKTN
;
A
#
# COMPACT_ATOMS: atom_id res chain seq x y z
N MET A 1 -14.14 93.63 -55.63
CA MET A 1 -14.79 92.30 -55.58
C MET A 1 -13.78 91.33 -56.14
N ASP A 2 -12.99 90.72 -55.26
CA ASP A 2 -11.99 89.71 -55.65
C ASP A 2 -12.56 88.32 -55.38
N ASN A 3 -12.45 87.48 -56.41
CA ASN A 3 -12.92 86.11 -56.46
C ASN A 3 -12.23 85.29 -55.34
N PRO A 4 -12.94 84.70 -54.35
CA PRO A 4 -12.29 83.93 -53.32
C PRO A 4 -11.78 82.64 -53.95
N MET A 5 -10.47 82.57 -54.13
CA MET A 5 -9.73 81.40 -54.58
C MET A 5 -10.27 80.16 -53.85
N ASN A 6 -10.80 79.21 -54.62
CA ASN A 6 -11.64 78.11 -54.12
C ASN A 6 -10.80 77.14 -53.25
N ASN A 7 -10.73 77.42 -51.95
CA ASN A 7 -9.87 76.74 -50.97
C ASN A 7 -10.30 75.28 -50.66
N PHE A 8 -11.17 74.69 -51.49
CA PHE A 8 -11.78 73.36 -51.33
C PHE A 8 -11.52 72.41 -52.51
N ASP A 9 -10.61 72.75 -53.44
CA ASP A 9 -10.24 71.84 -54.54
C ASP A 9 -9.71 70.48 -54.05
N TRP A 10 -9.20 70.41 -52.82
CA TRP A 10 -8.82 69.17 -52.15
C TRP A 10 -10.00 68.20 -51.92
N ALA A 11 -11.22 68.69 -51.66
CA ALA A 11 -12.38 67.84 -51.42
C ALA A 11 -12.81 67.11 -52.69
N ARG A 12 -12.62 67.75 -53.86
CA ARG A 12 -12.85 67.15 -55.18
C ARG A 12 -11.80 66.07 -55.51
N ARG A 13 -10.56 66.23 -55.03
CA ARG A 13 -9.48 65.22 -55.17
C ARG A 13 -9.69 63.98 -54.29
N LEU A 14 -10.46 64.09 -53.21
CA LEU A 14 -10.87 62.97 -52.37
C LEU A 14 -12.15 62.27 -52.88
N GLU A 15 -12.56 62.57 -54.12
CA GLU A 15 -13.81 62.05 -54.72
C GLU A 15 -15.07 62.31 -53.87
N CYS A 16 -15.04 63.36 -53.04
CA CYS A 16 -16.17 63.68 -52.19
C CYS A 16 -17.31 64.25 -53.05
N PRO A 17 -18.54 63.70 -52.95
CA PRO A 17 -19.66 64.15 -53.76
C PRO A 17 -19.89 65.67 -53.61
N PRO A 18 -20.12 66.42 -54.71
CA PRO A 18 -20.38 67.86 -54.64
C PRO A 18 -21.59 68.21 -53.76
N THR A 19 -22.54 67.29 -53.64
CA THR A 19 -23.73 67.36 -52.77
C THR A 19 -23.40 67.24 -51.28
N ALA A 20 -22.28 66.63 -50.92
CA ALA A 20 -21.83 66.49 -49.53
C ALA A 20 -21.06 67.72 -49.03
N CYS A 21 -20.51 68.55 -49.92
CA CYS A 21 -19.77 69.77 -49.60
C CYS A 21 -20.66 71.02 -49.74
N THR A 22 -21.71 71.12 -48.92
CA THR A 22 -22.56 72.32 -48.86
C THR A 22 -21.80 73.49 -48.21
N ASP A 23 -22.18 74.72 -48.53
CA ASP A 23 -21.53 75.93 -48.00
C ASP A 23 -21.46 76.01 -46.45
N PRO A 24 -22.46 75.57 -45.67
CA PRO A 24 -22.31 75.49 -44.21
C PRO A 24 -21.24 74.48 -43.78
N ILE A 25 -21.07 73.36 -44.49
CA ILE A 25 -20.03 72.36 -44.21
C ILE A 25 -18.66 72.92 -44.56
N LYS A 26 -18.50 73.58 -45.72
CA LYS A 26 -17.26 74.28 -46.09
C LYS A 26 -16.88 75.33 -45.05
N LYS A 27 -17.85 76.16 -44.63
CA LYS A 27 -17.64 77.18 -43.61
C LYS A 27 -17.16 76.54 -42.31
N THR A 28 -17.73 75.40 -41.91
CA THR A 28 -17.40 74.63 -40.71
C THR A 28 -16.00 74.01 -40.77
N LEU A 29 -15.61 73.41 -41.89
CA LEU A 29 -14.27 72.84 -42.08
C LEU A 29 -13.17 73.92 -42.05
N CYS A 30 -13.45 75.10 -42.61
CA CYS A 30 -12.55 76.27 -42.53
C CYS A 30 -12.37 76.83 -41.11
N LYS A 31 -13.20 76.44 -40.14
CA LYS A 31 -13.06 76.84 -38.72
C LYS A 31 -11.97 76.09 -37.97
N GLY A 32 -11.16 75.29 -38.66
CA GLY A 32 -10.10 74.51 -38.02
C GLY A 32 -10.53 73.18 -37.43
N ILE A 33 -11.75 72.76 -37.71
CA ILE A 33 -12.23 71.39 -37.46
C ILE A 33 -11.40 70.36 -38.24
N LEU A 34 -10.93 70.74 -39.43
CA LEU A 34 -10.06 69.90 -40.24
C LEU A 34 -8.76 69.54 -39.51
N GLU A 35 -8.24 70.39 -38.62
CA GLU A 35 -7.05 70.11 -37.79
C GLU A 35 -7.28 68.96 -36.80
N LEU A 36 -8.47 68.93 -36.20
CA LEU A 36 -8.85 67.94 -35.19
C LEU A 36 -9.13 66.57 -35.82
N LEU A 37 -9.60 66.55 -37.07
CA LEU A 37 -9.82 65.35 -37.87
C LEU A 37 -8.58 64.97 -38.70
N TRP A 38 -7.54 65.80 -38.71
CA TRP A 38 -6.37 65.65 -39.57
C TRP A 38 -5.57 64.39 -39.27
N SER A 39 -5.57 63.89 -38.03
CA SER A 39 -4.91 62.61 -37.69
C SER A 39 -5.57 61.41 -38.37
N GLU A 40 -6.85 61.51 -38.73
CA GLU A 40 -7.58 60.43 -39.41
C GLU A 40 -7.48 60.55 -40.95
N ILE A 41 -7.36 61.77 -41.49
CA ILE A 41 -7.34 62.03 -42.95
C ILE A 41 -5.91 62.18 -43.50
N GLY A 42 -4.97 62.67 -42.69
CA GLY A 42 -3.62 63.07 -43.11
C GLY A 42 -2.69 61.93 -43.53
N ASN A 43 -2.99 60.69 -43.15
CA ASN A 43 -2.19 59.52 -43.53
C ASN A 43 -2.50 59.01 -44.95
N ALA A 44 -3.57 59.49 -45.60
CA ALA A 44 -4.02 58.91 -46.86
C ALA A 44 -3.59 59.68 -48.12
N THR A 45 -3.45 61.02 -48.11
CA THR A 45 -3.59 61.74 -49.41
C THR A 45 -2.98 63.14 -49.59
N PHE A 46 -2.14 63.70 -48.70
CA PHE A 46 -1.71 65.12 -48.83
C PHE A 46 -0.21 65.38 -48.97
N THR A 47 0.15 66.38 -49.81
CA THR A 47 1.52 66.88 -49.97
C THR A 47 1.89 67.90 -48.86
N SER A 48 3.18 68.06 -48.58
CA SER A 48 3.69 68.95 -47.51
C SER A 48 3.31 70.43 -47.67
N LYS A 49 2.97 70.86 -48.89
CA LYS A 49 2.51 72.22 -49.20
C LYS A 49 1.06 72.42 -48.77
N ASP A 50 0.19 71.45 -49.04
CA ASP A 50 -1.23 71.50 -48.66
C ASP A 50 -1.39 71.48 -47.14
N VAL A 51 -0.55 70.70 -46.45
CA VAL A 51 -0.47 70.66 -44.97
C VAL A 51 -0.12 72.04 -44.41
N ARG A 52 0.78 72.79 -45.07
CA ARG A 52 1.23 74.10 -44.60
C ARG A 52 0.14 75.16 -44.77
N GLU A 53 -0.58 75.15 -45.89
CA GLU A 53 -1.65 76.13 -46.16
C GLU A 53 -2.86 75.89 -45.26
N VAL A 54 -3.23 74.62 -45.02
CA VAL A 54 -4.27 74.25 -44.08
C VAL A 54 -3.90 74.71 -42.67
N ARG A 55 -2.70 74.38 -42.16
CA ARG A 55 -2.22 74.84 -40.84
C ARG A 55 -2.24 76.37 -40.68
N LYS A 56 -1.81 77.10 -41.72
CA LYS A 56 -1.84 78.57 -41.75
C LYS A 56 -3.26 79.11 -41.65
N ASN A 57 -4.20 78.57 -42.43
CA ASN A 57 -5.60 79.02 -42.42
C ASN A 57 -6.29 78.71 -41.08
N ILE A 58 -5.93 77.59 -40.45
CA ILE A 58 -6.41 77.22 -39.11
C ILE A 58 -5.85 78.16 -38.04
N LEU A 59 -4.54 78.47 -38.09
CA LEU A 59 -3.91 79.40 -37.17
C LEU A 59 -4.51 80.81 -37.28
N LEU A 60 -4.76 81.28 -38.51
CA LEU A 60 -5.43 82.55 -38.75
C LEU A 60 -6.87 82.55 -38.23
N TYR A 61 -7.60 81.44 -38.36
CA TYR A 61 -8.93 81.30 -37.80
C TYR A 61 -8.92 81.33 -36.26
N LYS A 62 -7.98 80.61 -35.63
CA LYS A 62 -7.78 80.62 -34.17
C LYS A 62 -7.36 81.99 -33.63
N LEU A 63 -6.54 82.74 -34.38
CA LEU A 63 -6.17 84.11 -34.03
C LEU A 63 -7.36 85.07 -34.11
N ARG A 64 -8.28 84.83 -35.04
CA ARG A 64 -9.42 85.71 -35.31
C ARG A 64 -10.61 85.48 -34.37
N ASN A 65 -10.78 84.24 -33.89
CA ASN A 65 -11.89 83.85 -33.05
C ASN A 65 -11.38 83.30 -31.70
N GLU A 66 -11.32 84.16 -30.69
CA GLU A 66 -11.00 83.73 -29.32
C GLU A 66 -12.03 82.74 -28.77
N LYS A 67 -11.51 81.57 -28.39
CA LYS A 67 -12.03 80.59 -27.42
C LYS A 67 -13.56 80.57 -27.20
N LYS A 68 -14.27 79.85 -28.09
CA LYS A 68 -15.35 78.86 -27.81
C LYS A 68 -16.26 78.70 -29.03
N ASP A 69 -15.74 78.08 -30.09
CA ASP A 69 -16.62 77.56 -31.12
C ASP A 69 -17.20 76.21 -30.63
N ALA A 70 -18.52 76.16 -30.48
CA ALA A 70 -19.23 74.99 -29.95
C ALA A 70 -18.99 73.72 -30.79
N THR A 71 -18.76 73.85 -32.10
CA THR A 71 -18.49 72.71 -32.97
C THR A 71 -17.07 72.18 -32.75
N ILE A 72 -16.08 73.05 -32.53
CA ILE A 72 -14.71 72.65 -32.18
C ILE A 72 -14.70 71.95 -30.82
N GLN A 73 -15.43 72.49 -29.84
CA GLN A 73 -15.57 71.89 -28.51
C GLN A 73 -16.21 70.49 -28.59
N CYS A 74 -17.28 70.34 -29.38
CA CYS A 74 -17.95 69.06 -29.59
C CYS A 74 -17.00 68.00 -30.16
N ILE A 75 -16.15 68.36 -31.13
CA ILE A 75 -15.18 67.42 -31.71
C ILE A 75 -14.06 67.08 -30.71
N GLN A 76 -13.59 68.03 -29.92
CA GLN A 76 -12.66 67.74 -28.82
C GLN A 76 -13.26 66.81 -27.78
N ASP A 77 -14.52 67.00 -27.42
CA ASP A 77 -15.24 66.14 -26.49
C ASP A 77 -15.45 64.73 -27.08
N ILE A 78 -15.76 64.61 -28.38
CA ILE A 78 -15.84 63.31 -29.08
C ILE A 78 -14.48 62.59 -29.06
N SER A 79 -13.39 63.29 -29.37
CA SER A 79 -12.04 62.73 -29.32
C SER A 79 -11.67 62.27 -27.91
N ARG A 80 -12.01 63.05 -26.88
CA ARG A 80 -11.82 62.67 -25.47
C ARG A 80 -12.64 61.44 -25.12
N LEU A 81 -13.92 61.38 -25.49
CA LEU A 81 -14.78 60.23 -25.24
C LEU A 81 -14.29 58.97 -25.97
N LYS A 82 -13.75 59.11 -27.18
CA LYS A 82 -13.16 58.00 -27.94
C LYS A 82 -11.89 57.47 -27.26
N ALA A 83 -11.03 58.36 -26.78
CA ALA A 83 -9.84 57.99 -26.01
C ALA A 83 -10.22 57.29 -24.71
N GLU A 84 -11.22 57.81 -23.98
CA GLU A 84 -11.70 57.24 -22.73
C GLU A 84 -12.37 55.88 -22.94
N ARG A 85 -13.16 55.72 -24.02
CA ARG A 85 -13.72 54.42 -24.42
C ARG A 85 -12.62 53.39 -24.68
N ASN A 86 -11.56 53.78 -25.38
CA ASN A 86 -10.44 52.88 -25.65
C ASN A 86 -9.70 52.50 -24.36
N ARG A 87 -9.48 53.47 -23.46
CA ARG A 87 -8.90 53.23 -22.14
C ARG A 87 -9.74 52.24 -21.33
N LEU A 88 -11.04 52.47 -21.24
CA LEU A 88 -11.98 51.57 -20.54
C LEU A 88 -12.02 50.18 -21.18
N LYS A 89 -11.94 50.08 -22.50
CA LYS A 89 -11.86 48.78 -23.19
C LYS A 89 -10.60 48.01 -22.80
N ILE A 90 -9.44 48.68 -22.76
CA ILE A 90 -8.17 48.06 -22.35
C ILE A 90 -8.26 47.60 -20.89
N VAL A 91 -8.73 48.47 -19.99
CA VAL A 91 -8.90 48.13 -18.56
C VAL A 91 -9.86 46.96 -18.39
N SER A 92 -11.00 46.96 -19.10
CA SER A 92 -11.97 45.87 -19.03
C SER A 92 -11.40 44.54 -19.53
N SER A 93 -10.60 44.55 -20.59
CA SER A 93 -9.94 43.34 -21.07
C SER A 93 -8.92 42.82 -20.06
N SER A 94 -8.09 43.72 -19.50
CA SER A 94 -7.11 43.36 -18.47
C SER A 94 -7.77 42.77 -17.22
N LEU A 95 -8.87 43.37 -16.76
CA LEU A 95 -9.59 42.91 -15.58
C LEU A 95 -10.26 41.55 -15.82
N LYS A 96 -10.75 41.31 -17.05
CA LYS A 96 -11.30 40.01 -17.43
C LYS A 96 -10.23 38.92 -17.39
N GLU A 97 -9.04 39.20 -17.91
CA GLU A 97 -7.93 38.25 -17.87
C GLU A 97 -7.47 37.95 -16.44
N GLU A 98 -7.38 38.98 -15.59
CA GLU A 98 -7.06 38.82 -14.16
C GLU A 98 -8.13 37.96 -13.45
N TYR A 99 -9.41 38.16 -13.76
CA TYR A 99 -10.50 37.36 -13.21
C TYR A 99 -10.42 35.89 -13.65
N GLU A 100 -10.16 35.62 -14.94
CA GLU A 100 -9.99 34.25 -15.44
C GLU A 100 -8.80 33.54 -14.78
N GLN A 101 -7.69 34.26 -14.54
CA GLN A 101 -6.56 33.73 -13.79
C GLN A 101 -6.92 33.43 -12.32
N GLN A 102 -7.64 34.34 -11.66
CA GLN A 102 -8.10 34.11 -10.28
C GLN A 102 -9.07 32.93 -10.19
N ASP A 103 -10.02 32.80 -11.12
CA ASP A 103 -10.98 31.70 -11.15
C ASP A 103 -10.26 30.34 -11.31
N PHE A 104 -9.26 30.29 -12.21
CA PHE A 104 -8.40 29.11 -12.35
C PHE A 104 -7.66 28.76 -11.05
N LEU A 105 -7.09 29.76 -10.36
CA LEU A 105 -6.41 29.54 -9.07
C LEU A 105 -7.37 29.05 -8.00
N VAL A 106 -8.57 29.62 -7.90
CA VAL A 106 -9.61 29.20 -6.96
C VAL A 106 -9.99 27.75 -7.22
N LEU A 107 -10.27 27.36 -8.47
CA LEU A 107 -10.57 25.97 -8.85
C LEU A 107 -9.44 25.01 -8.49
N LYS A 108 -8.19 25.40 -8.72
CA LYS A 108 -7.00 24.61 -8.36
C LYS A 108 -6.89 24.43 -6.84
N HIS A 109 -7.12 25.49 -6.07
CA HIS A 109 -7.14 25.43 -4.61
C HIS A 109 -8.27 24.52 -4.09
N LEU A 110 -9.46 24.62 -4.67
CA LEU A 110 -10.62 23.82 -4.29
C LEU A 110 -10.38 22.33 -4.55
N LYS A 111 -9.73 21.98 -5.67
CA LYS A 111 -9.29 20.61 -5.97
C LYS A 111 -8.27 20.10 -4.96
N ASN A 112 -7.31 20.92 -4.54
CA ASN A 112 -6.33 20.57 -3.52
C ASN A 112 -7.00 20.33 -2.15
N ILE A 113 -7.92 21.20 -1.74
CA ILE A 113 -8.70 21.04 -0.49
C ILE A 113 -9.50 19.73 -0.52
N LYS A 114 -10.19 19.43 -1.63
CA LYS A 114 -10.93 18.18 -1.80
C LYS A 114 -10.02 16.95 -1.68
N SER A 115 -8.83 17.00 -2.29
CA SER A 115 -7.82 15.95 -2.16
C SER A 115 -7.38 15.76 -0.70
N LYS A 116 -7.00 16.83 -0.01
CA LYS A 116 -6.60 16.78 1.41
C LYS A 116 -7.71 16.24 2.30
N TYR A 117 -8.97 16.64 2.05
CA TYR A 117 -10.12 16.13 2.79
C TYR A 117 -10.33 14.62 2.57
N SER A 118 -10.19 14.15 1.32
CA SER A 118 -10.27 12.73 1.02
C SER A 118 -9.16 11.92 1.70
N LEU A 119 -7.92 12.43 1.71
CA LEU A 119 -6.80 11.82 2.42
C LEU A 119 -7.05 11.77 3.93
N ALA A 120 -7.58 12.85 4.52
CA ALA A 120 -7.94 12.87 5.94
C ALA A 120 -9.03 11.84 6.28
N LYS A 121 -10.01 11.64 5.39
CA LYS A 121 -11.05 10.60 5.55
C LYS A 121 -10.44 9.20 5.53
N ILE A 122 -9.50 8.93 4.62
CA ILE A 122 -8.78 7.65 4.55
C ILE A 122 -7.95 7.43 5.82
N LYS A 123 -7.18 8.44 6.27
CA LYS A 123 -6.39 8.36 7.52
C LYS A 123 -7.28 8.08 8.73
N LYS A 124 -8.46 8.71 8.82
CA LYS A 124 -9.43 8.44 9.88
C LYS A 124 -9.95 7.01 9.84
N ALA A 125 -10.22 6.47 8.65
CA ALA A 125 -10.64 5.08 8.49
C ALA A 125 -9.52 4.11 8.90
N LEU A 126 -8.27 4.36 8.49
CA LEU A 126 -7.11 3.57 8.88
C LEU A 126 -6.89 3.58 10.40
N LEU A 127 -6.98 4.75 11.03
CA LEU A 127 -6.89 4.87 12.50
C LEU A 127 -7.98 4.07 13.20
N LYS A 128 -9.21 4.05 12.67
CA LYS A 128 -10.31 3.24 13.22
C LYS A 128 -10.02 1.74 13.11
N ILE A 129 -9.48 1.29 11.98
CA ILE A 129 -9.07 -0.11 11.78
C ILE A 129 -7.98 -0.48 12.78
N LYS A 130 -6.93 0.35 12.90
CA LYS A 130 -5.82 0.12 13.84
C LYS A 130 -6.28 0.11 15.30
N TYR A 131 -7.18 1.02 15.67
CA TYR A 131 -7.78 1.02 17.00
C TYR A 131 -8.54 -0.29 17.29
N ASN A 132 -9.35 -0.75 16.33
CA ASN A 132 -10.08 -2.01 16.49
C ASN A 132 -9.13 -3.19 16.60
N GLU A 133 -8.09 -3.25 15.77
CA GLU A 133 -7.05 -4.29 15.79
C GLU A 133 -6.36 -4.38 17.16
N VAL A 134 -5.89 -3.23 17.67
CA VAL A 134 -5.26 -3.14 19.00
C VAL A 134 -6.23 -3.53 20.10
N ARG A 135 -7.51 -3.16 19.98
CA ARG A 135 -8.54 -3.54 20.95
C ARG A 135 -8.74 -5.06 20.98
N THR A 136 -8.81 -5.73 19.83
CA THR A 136 -8.88 -7.20 19.76
C THR A 136 -7.63 -7.85 20.32
N GLN A 137 -6.43 -7.36 19.98
CA GLN A 137 -5.18 -7.89 20.53
C GLN A 137 -5.11 -7.75 22.06
N LEU A 138 -5.62 -6.63 22.60
CA LEU A 138 -5.70 -6.43 24.05
C LEU A 138 -6.69 -7.41 24.70
N ASP A 139 -7.82 -7.68 24.06
CA ASP A 139 -8.79 -8.66 24.54
C ASP A 139 -8.22 -10.08 24.51
N ASP A 140 -7.56 -10.46 23.42
CA ASP A 140 -6.85 -11.73 23.28
C ASP A 140 -5.74 -11.87 24.32
N SER A 141 -4.99 -10.79 24.60
CA SER A 141 -3.96 -10.78 25.65
C SER A 141 -4.57 -10.95 27.04
N ASN A 142 -5.70 -10.30 27.32
CA ASN A 142 -6.43 -10.49 28.58
C ASN A 142 -6.95 -11.93 28.72
N ASN A 143 -7.47 -12.51 27.64
CA ASN A 143 -7.89 -13.91 27.60
C ASN A 143 -6.72 -14.85 27.83
N MET A 144 -5.58 -14.59 27.19
CA MET A 144 -4.37 -15.38 27.39
C MET A 144 -3.83 -15.24 28.82
N ARG A 145 -3.90 -14.06 29.43
CA ARG A 145 -3.56 -13.86 30.84
C ARG A 145 -4.46 -14.70 31.76
N LEU A 146 -5.77 -14.75 31.51
CA LEU A 146 -6.69 -15.60 32.27
C LEU A 146 -6.36 -17.08 32.12
N ILE A 147 -6.05 -17.52 30.90
CA ILE A 147 -5.59 -18.88 30.62
C ILE A 147 -4.29 -19.17 31.39
N CYS A 148 -3.30 -18.29 31.33
CA CYS A 148 -2.06 -18.42 32.07
C CYS A 148 -2.27 -18.43 33.59
N GLN A 149 -3.19 -17.63 34.13
CA GLN A 149 -3.53 -17.65 35.55
C GLN A 149 -4.17 -18.96 36.00
N ASN A 150 -4.96 -19.60 35.13
CA ASN A 150 -5.56 -20.90 35.40
C ASN A 150 -4.57 -22.07 35.23
N LEU A 151 -3.55 -21.90 34.39
CA LEU A 151 -2.52 -22.91 34.13
C LEU A 151 -1.31 -22.78 35.05
N MET A 152 -1.02 -21.59 35.58
CA MET A 152 0.06 -21.41 36.54
C MET A 152 -0.37 -21.89 37.93
N PRO A 153 0.50 -22.62 38.65
CA PRO A 153 0.27 -22.93 40.05
C PRO A 153 0.14 -21.62 40.82
N GLN A 154 -1.00 -21.38 41.49
CA GLN A 154 -1.06 -20.30 42.46
C GLN A 154 -0.03 -20.57 43.55
N THR A 155 0.81 -19.56 43.82
CA THR A 155 1.85 -19.59 44.84
C THR A 155 1.33 -20.16 46.15
N SER A 156 1.86 -21.35 46.46
CA SER A 156 1.89 -22.10 47.72
C SER A 156 0.93 -21.66 48.84
N GLU A 157 -0.16 -22.40 48.99
CA GLU A 157 -0.48 -22.95 50.31
C GLU A 157 0.29 -24.28 50.39
N GLU A 158 1.36 -24.33 51.18
CA GLU A 158 2.13 -25.54 51.39
C GLU A 158 1.25 -26.60 52.04
N LEU A 159 0.93 -27.64 51.27
CA LEU A 159 0.29 -28.84 51.78
C LEU A 159 1.31 -29.66 52.58
N ASN A 160 0.99 -29.97 53.84
CA ASN A 160 1.86 -30.76 54.70
C ASN A 160 2.06 -32.18 54.12
N GLN A 161 3.29 -32.52 53.73
CA GLN A 161 3.65 -33.83 53.14
C GLN A 161 3.21 -35.03 54.00
N ASN A 162 3.07 -34.85 55.32
CA ASN A 162 2.57 -35.89 56.22
C ASN A 162 1.09 -36.23 55.99
N MET A 163 0.26 -35.26 55.59
CA MET A 163 -1.16 -35.53 55.28
C MET A 163 -1.32 -36.32 53.98
N LEU A 164 -0.48 -36.06 52.98
CA LEU A 164 -0.48 -36.82 51.74
C LEU A 164 -0.05 -38.28 51.98
N LYS A 165 1.01 -38.48 52.78
CA LYS A 165 1.46 -39.82 53.18
C LYS A 165 0.39 -40.61 53.94
N GLN A 166 -0.27 -39.97 54.91
CA GLN A 166 -1.38 -40.59 55.63
C GLN A 166 -2.57 -40.93 54.71
N SER A 167 -2.84 -40.11 53.70
CA SER A 167 -3.89 -40.41 52.71
C SER A 167 -3.54 -41.61 51.84
N LEU A 168 -2.27 -41.73 51.41
CA LEU A 168 -1.75 -42.89 50.67
C LEU A 168 -1.77 -44.17 51.52
N ASP A 169 -1.36 -44.07 52.79
CA ASP A 169 -1.46 -45.18 53.75
C ASP A 169 -2.91 -45.60 54.00
N THR A 170 -3.85 -44.66 53.97
CA THR A 170 -5.29 -44.97 54.06
C THR A 170 -5.79 -45.65 52.79
N VAL A 171 -5.24 -45.33 51.60
CA VAL A 171 -5.55 -46.02 50.35
C VAL A 171 -4.97 -47.44 50.35
N THR A 172 -3.77 -47.68 50.90
CA THR A 172 -3.21 -49.04 50.98
C THR A 172 -4.04 -49.93 51.89
N THR A 173 -4.74 -49.40 52.92
CA THR A 173 -5.71 -50.19 53.71
C THR A 173 -6.87 -50.76 52.88
N LEU A 174 -7.17 -50.17 51.71
CA LEU A 174 -8.16 -50.69 50.76
C LEU A 174 -7.70 -52.02 50.15
N CYS A 175 -6.39 -52.18 49.91
CA CYS A 175 -5.81 -53.43 49.43
C CYS A 175 -5.85 -54.54 50.49
N PHE A 176 -5.96 -54.19 51.76
CA PHE A 176 -6.08 -55.11 52.90
C PHE A 176 -7.53 -55.38 53.34
N GLY A 177 -8.54 -54.99 52.54
CA GLY A 177 -9.94 -55.37 52.76
C GLY A 177 -10.82 -54.33 53.45
N ALA A 178 -10.36 -53.09 53.63
CA ALA A 178 -11.19 -52.01 54.18
C ALA A 178 -12.35 -51.62 53.25
N SER A 179 -13.47 -51.17 53.81
CA SER A 179 -14.64 -50.78 53.00
C SER A 179 -14.36 -49.48 52.21
N LYS A 180 -14.73 -49.46 50.93
CA LYS A 180 -14.54 -48.30 50.04
C LYS A 180 -15.17 -47.01 50.58
N ARG A 181 -16.25 -47.13 51.36
CA ARG A 181 -16.99 -45.99 51.93
C ARG A 181 -16.23 -45.38 53.11
N GLU A 182 -15.62 -46.19 53.97
CA GLU A 182 -14.81 -45.72 55.11
C GLU A 182 -13.53 -45.04 54.64
N VAL A 183 -12.80 -45.67 53.69
CA VAL A 183 -11.57 -45.09 53.11
C VAL A 183 -11.87 -43.77 52.42
N LYS A 184 -12.94 -43.70 51.61
CA LYS A 184 -13.36 -42.45 50.98
C LYS A 184 -13.71 -41.36 52.02
N SER A 185 -14.42 -41.70 53.09
CA SER A 185 -14.77 -40.73 54.13
C SER A 185 -13.54 -40.21 54.88
N LYS A 186 -12.57 -41.07 55.18
CA LYS A 186 -11.31 -40.70 55.84
C LYS A 186 -10.46 -39.78 54.95
N ILE A 187 -10.34 -40.11 53.67
CA ILE A 187 -9.62 -39.27 52.69
C ILE A 187 -10.33 -37.94 52.49
N SER A 188 -11.67 -37.92 52.43
CA SER A 188 -12.43 -36.67 52.31
C SER A 188 -12.30 -35.79 53.55
N ASN A 189 -12.23 -36.36 54.74
CA ASN A 189 -12.03 -35.60 55.98
C ASN A 189 -10.59 -35.06 56.08
N LEU A 190 -9.60 -35.81 55.60
CA LEU A 190 -8.18 -35.43 55.58
C LEU A 190 -7.85 -34.39 54.51
N LEU A 191 -8.46 -34.47 53.33
CA LEU A 191 -8.08 -33.65 52.17
C LEU A 191 -9.17 -32.65 51.72
N GLY A 192 -10.38 -32.72 52.28
CA GLY A 192 -11.55 -31.97 51.79
C GLY A 192 -11.47 -30.45 51.94
N HIS A 193 -10.55 -29.94 52.76
CA HIS A 193 -10.29 -28.52 52.94
C HIS A 193 -9.21 -27.96 52.00
N ILE A 194 -8.54 -28.82 51.22
CA ILE A 194 -7.48 -28.42 50.30
C ILE A 194 -8.02 -28.33 48.88
N LYS A 195 -7.65 -27.26 48.16
CA LYS A 195 -8.03 -27.07 46.76
C LYS A 195 -7.46 -28.20 45.90
N VAL A 196 -8.31 -28.75 45.04
CA VAL A 196 -7.98 -29.86 44.11
C VAL A 196 -6.75 -29.57 43.25
N SER A 197 -6.57 -28.31 42.83
CA SER A 197 -5.40 -27.87 42.06
C SER A 197 -4.07 -28.01 42.83
N THR A 198 -4.07 -27.73 44.13
CA THR A 198 -2.88 -27.84 44.99
C THR A 198 -2.53 -29.31 45.25
N LEU A 199 -3.55 -30.18 45.42
CA LEU A 199 -3.37 -31.62 45.54
C LEU A 199 -2.75 -32.22 44.27
N TRP A 200 -3.25 -31.84 43.10
CA TRP A 200 -2.71 -32.31 41.82
C TRP A 200 -1.26 -31.90 41.60
N ALA A 201 -0.91 -30.65 41.92
CA ALA A 201 0.47 -30.18 41.79
C ALA A 201 1.44 -30.96 42.68
N GLN A 202 1.05 -31.24 43.93
CA GLN A 202 1.88 -31.98 44.89
C GLN A 202 1.98 -33.47 44.57
N LEU A 203 0.88 -34.11 44.13
CA LEU A 203 0.90 -35.49 43.64
C LEU A 203 1.78 -35.62 42.40
N TYR A 204 1.71 -34.66 41.49
CA TYR A 204 2.54 -34.64 40.29
C TYR A 204 4.02 -34.45 40.64
N GLN A 205 4.33 -33.53 41.56
CA GLN A 205 5.69 -33.33 42.06
C GLN A 205 6.24 -34.58 42.77
N GLY A 206 5.43 -35.24 43.61
CA GLY A 206 5.78 -36.50 44.27
C GLY A 206 6.03 -37.62 43.25
N LEU A 207 5.16 -37.75 42.24
CA LEU A 207 5.35 -38.71 41.17
C LEU A 207 6.65 -38.45 40.38
N CYS A 208 6.95 -37.19 40.06
CA CYS A 208 8.21 -36.84 39.41
C CYS A 208 9.41 -37.24 40.28
N GLN A 209 9.35 -36.98 41.58
CA GLN A 209 10.41 -37.35 42.53
C GLN A 209 10.57 -38.87 42.68
N ASP A 210 9.47 -39.62 42.73
CA ASP A 210 9.47 -41.08 42.82
C ASP A 210 9.98 -41.71 41.52
N VAL A 211 9.59 -41.18 40.36
CA VAL A 211 10.13 -41.61 39.05
C VAL A 211 11.63 -41.32 38.97
N GLU A 212 12.08 -40.18 39.47
CA GLU A 212 13.50 -39.83 39.52
C GLU A 212 14.29 -40.73 40.48
N ASN A 213 13.68 -41.11 41.61
CA ASN A 213 14.26 -42.07 42.55
C ASN A 213 14.28 -43.50 41.96
N LEU A 214 13.25 -43.90 41.21
CA LEU A 214 13.22 -45.17 40.48
C LEU A 214 14.25 -45.21 39.36
N LEU A 215 14.48 -44.09 38.65
CA LEU A 215 15.56 -43.95 37.67
C LEU A 215 16.93 -44.09 38.34
N LYS A 216 17.11 -43.49 39.53
CA LYS A 216 18.33 -43.65 40.34
C LYS A 216 18.52 -45.09 40.83
N LEU A 217 17.48 -45.75 41.31
CA LEU A 217 17.51 -47.16 41.69
C LEU A 217 17.81 -48.09 40.50
N ARG A 218 17.19 -47.83 39.33
CA ARG A 218 17.48 -48.53 38.08
C ARG A 218 18.96 -48.39 37.73
N SER A 219 19.53 -47.19 37.85
CA SER A 219 20.96 -46.95 37.59
C SER A 219 21.92 -47.64 38.57
N LEU A 220 21.51 -47.84 39.83
CA LEU A 220 22.26 -48.62 40.82
C LEU A 220 22.21 -50.12 40.52
N THR A 221 21.05 -50.66 40.14
CA THR A 221 20.91 -52.09 39.80
C THR A 221 21.70 -52.49 38.54
N THR A 222 21.96 -51.57 37.61
CA THR A 222 22.82 -51.84 36.44
C THR A 222 24.31 -51.83 36.76
N THR A 223 24.72 -51.40 37.96
CA THR A 223 26.14 -51.36 38.37
C THR A 223 26.56 -52.51 39.29
N GLU A 224 25.63 -53.20 39.96
CA GLU A 224 25.96 -54.26 40.93
C GLU A 224 25.83 -55.70 40.41
N ASN A 225 25.22 -55.96 39.26
CA ASN A 225 25.15 -57.31 38.68
C ASN A 225 26.14 -57.48 37.52
N LYS A 226 27.42 -57.52 37.85
CA LYS A 226 28.49 -58.09 37.01
C LYS A 226 29.42 -58.89 37.90
N ASP A 227 28.94 -60.05 38.36
CA ASP A 227 29.78 -61.17 38.83
C ASP A 227 28.86 -62.35 39.16
N ASP A 228 28.22 -62.95 38.14
CA ASP A 228 28.08 -64.41 38.05
C ASP A 228 27.56 -64.83 36.66
N PRO A 229 28.25 -65.73 35.94
CA PRO A 229 27.75 -66.30 34.71
C PRO A 229 27.16 -67.67 35.03
N ASP A 230 25.86 -67.77 35.27
CA ASP A 230 25.05 -68.97 35.01
C ASP A 230 23.66 -68.80 35.63
N THR A 231 22.73 -68.24 34.87
CA THR A 231 21.31 -68.63 34.97
C THR A 231 20.59 -68.26 33.70
N GLU A 232 20.30 -69.26 32.87
CA GLU A 232 19.23 -69.19 31.89
C GLU A 232 17.90 -68.97 32.63
N ASP A 233 17.11 -67.98 32.21
CA ASP A 233 15.65 -68.12 32.24
C ASP A 233 14.96 -67.15 31.27
N VAL A 234 14.32 -67.76 30.27
CA VAL A 234 12.91 -67.60 29.93
C VAL A 234 12.37 -66.16 29.69
N ASN A 235 12.27 -65.84 28.39
CA ASN A 235 11.04 -65.48 27.69
C ASN A 235 10.06 -64.49 28.37
N THR A 236 9.81 -63.31 27.76
CA THR A 236 8.45 -62.87 27.32
C THR A 236 8.40 -61.38 26.90
N ASN A 237 8.13 -61.15 25.60
CA ASN A 237 7.33 -60.06 25.03
C ASN A 237 7.34 -58.66 25.69
N GLY A 238 8.43 -57.92 25.56
CA GLY A 238 8.39 -56.47 25.63
C GLY A 238 9.23 -55.89 24.50
N GLU A 239 8.62 -55.21 23.53
CA GLU A 239 9.40 -54.32 22.65
C GLU A 239 10.16 -53.35 23.56
N ASP A 240 11.49 -53.39 23.46
CA ASP A 240 12.44 -52.74 24.36
C ASP A 240 12.03 -51.29 24.65
N ILE A 241 11.74 -51.00 25.92
CA ILE A 241 11.43 -49.65 26.41
C ILE A 241 12.53 -48.66 25.98
N ASP A 242 13.75 -49.14 25.86
CA ASP A 242 14.91 -48.36 25.43
C ASP A 242 14.81 -47.97 23.93
N ILE A 243 14.22 -48.82 23.06
CA ILE A 243 13.88 -48.47 21.67
C ILE A 243 12.77 -47.41 21.64
N GLY A 244 11.78 -47.53 22.52
CA GLY A 244 10.71 -46.54 22.67
C GLY A 244 11.22 -45.17 23.09
N ILE A 245 12.13 -45.12 24.06
CA ILE A 245 12.78 -43.91 24.55
C ILE A 245 13.66 -43.29 23.45
N ALA A 246 14.47 -44.10 22.75
CA ALA A 246 15.30 -43.62 21.65
C ALA A 246 14.45 -42.98 20.53
N LYS A 247 13.29 -43.57 20.20
CA LYS A 247 12.36 -43.04 19.21
C LYS A 247 11.72 -41.72 19.65
N LEU A 248 11.37 -41.58 20.93
CA LEU A 248 10.81 -40.35 21.48
C LEU A 248 11.86 -39.21 21.49
N CYS A 249 13.07 -39.50 21.93
CA CYS A 249 14.19 -38.57 21.92
C CYS A 249 14.54 -38.10 20.50
N GLY A 250 14.58 -39.02 19.52
CA GLY A 250 14.79 -38.68 18.12
C GLY A 250 13.70 -37.75 17.57
N LYS A 251 12.44 -38.00 17.93
CA LYS A 251 11.30 -37.14 17.53
C LYS A 251 11.40 -35.74 18.15
N ASN A 252 11.83 -35.65 19.41
CA ASN A 252 12.00 -34.37 20.10
C ASN A 252 13.15 -33.54 19.50
N ILE A 253 14.31 -34.18 19.25
CA ILE A 253 15.46 -33.54 18.58
C ILE A 253 15.05 -33.01 17.20
N TYR A 254 14.32 -33.81 16.43
CA TYR A 254 13.81 -33.39 15.12
C TYR A 254 12.94 -32.13 15.23
N THR A 255 11.99 -32.10 16.16
CA THR A 255 11.10 -30.92 16.32
C THR A 255 11.83 -29.67 16.77
N ILE A 256 12.79 -29.78 17.68
CA ILE A 256 13.58 -28.64 18.19
C ILE A 256 14.47 -28.09 17.07
N SER A 257 15.20 -28.95 16.35
CA SER A 257 16.04 -28.56 15.22
C SER A 257 15.24 -27.88 14.12
N ARG A 258 14.03 -28.38 13.84
CA ARG A 258 13.14 -27.76 12.84
C ARG A 258 12.69 -26.37 13.27
N LYS A 259 12.40 -26.16 14.55
CA LYS A 259 12.03 -24.84 15.09
C LYS A 259 13.21 -23.85 14.98
N LEU A 260 14.41 -24.25 15.41
CA LEU A 260 15.63 -23.44 15.31
C LEU A 260 15.95 -23.05 13.86
N PHE A 261 15.76 -23.97 12.92
CA PHE A 261 15.94 -23.69 11.49
C PHE A 261 15.00 -22.59 11.00
N PHE A 262 13.70 -22.68 11.31
CA PHE A 262 12.73 -21.66 10.92
C PHE A 262 12.98 -20.31 11.60
N GLU A 263 13.40 -20.32 12.87
CA GLU A 263 13.74 -19.11 13.62
C GLU A 263 14.95 -18.39 13.01
N THR A 264 15.98 -19.14 12.62
CA THR A 264 17.15 -18.59 11.92
C THR A 264 16.75 -17.97 10.58
N LYS A 265 15.91 -18.66 9.81
CA LYS A 265 15.41 -18.17 8.52
C LYS A 265 14.55 -16.90 8.66
N ALA A 266 13.74 -16.83 9.73
CA ALA A 266 12.96 -15.63 10.05
C ALA A 266 13.87 -14.44 10.37
N LYS A 267 14.91 -14.66 11.18
CA LYS A 267 15.90 -13.63 11.54
C LYS A 267 16.72 -13.14 10.35
N GLU A 268 17.06 -14.02 9.42
CA GLU A 268 17.69 -13.65 8.15
C GLU A 268 16.77 -12.78 7.28
N CYS A 269 15.48 -13.12 7.21
CA CYS A 269 14.49 -12.30 6.53
C CYS A 269 14.36 -10.91 7.16
N GLU A 270 14.31 -10.83 8.49
CA GLU A 270 14.28 -9.57 9.23
C GLU A 270 15.51 -8.70 8.94
N ASN A 271 16.71 -9.28 8.96
CA ASN A 271 17.94 -8.59 8.59
C ASN A 271 17.93 -8.07 7.15
N ASN A 272 17.41 -8.86 6.20
CA ASN A 272 17.28 -8.44 4.81
C ASN A 272 16.30 -7.27 4.65
N VAL A 273 15.16 -7.31 5.35
CA VAL A 273 14.18 -6.21 5.38
C VAL A 273 14.81 -4.95 5.96
N MET A 274 15.54 -5.07 7.08
CA MET A 274 16.21 -3.94 7.69
C MET A 274 17.26 -3.33 6.75
N LYS A 275 18.04 -4.15 6.06
CA LYS A 275 19.00 -3.70 5.03
C LYS A 275 18.31 -2.94 3.90
N TYR A 276 17.16 -3.40 3.43
CA TYR A 276 16.39 -2.66 2.41
C TYR A 276 15.88 -1.32 2.92
N ILE A 277 15.40 -1.25 4.17
CA ILE A 277 14.97 0.00 4.80
C ILE A 277 16.14 0.97 4.90
N THR A 278 17.30 0.52 5.40
CA THR A 278 18.50 1.36 5.51
C THR A 278 18.96 1.86 4.14
N ASN A 279 18.93 1.02 3.11
CA ASN A 279 19.27 1.45 1.75
C ASN A 279 18.31 2.56 1.25
N ILE A 280 16.99 2.41 1.48
CA ILE A 280 15.98 3.41 1.11
C ILE A 280 16.21 4.74 1.86
N GLU A 281 16.56 4.68 3.15
CA GLU A 281 16.84 5.84 4.01
C GLU A 281 18.19 6.53 3.71
N THR A 282 19.16 5.82 3.14
CA THR A 282 20.43 6.41 2.70
C THR A 282 20.38 7.02 1.30
N SER A 283 19.48 6.56 0.43
CA SER A 283 19.31 7.08 -0.95
C SER A 283 18.39 8.30 -1.05
N THR A 284 18.04 8.93 0.07
CA THR A 284 16.96 9.92 0.21
C THR A 284 17.31 11.36 -0.25
N GLU A 285 18.47 11.61 -0.88
CA GLU A 285 18.82 12.96 -1.37
C GLU A 285 18.10 13.36 -2.67
N ASN A 286 17.55 12.43 -3.47
CA ASN A 286 16.81 12.73 -4.71
C ASN A 286 15.46 11.98 -4.76
N HIS A 287 14.44 12.57 -4.13
CA HIS A 287 13.11 11.97 -3.89
C HIS A 287 12.27 11.61 -5.14
N ILE A 288 12.62 12.10 -6.34
CA ILE A 288 11.82 11.87 -7.55
C ILE A 288 12.25 10.55 -8.25
N ASP A 289 13.55 10.26 -8.30
CA ASP A 289 14.07 9.02 -8.91
C ASP A 289 13.82 7.78 -8.03
N LEU A 290 13.71 7.94 -6.70
CA LEU A 290 13.52 6.81 -5.79
C LEU A 290 12.15 6.12 -5.96
N SER A 291 11.09 6.87 -6.26
CA SER A 291 9.75 6.31 -6.45
C SER A 291 9.66 5.51 -7.74
N GLU A 292 10.27 5.99 -8.82
CA GLU A 292 10.33 5.27 -10.10
C GLU A 292 11.25 4.05 -10.00
N TRP A 293 12.42 4.20 -9.37
CA TRP A 293 13.35 3.09 -9.13
C TRP A 293 12.73 2.00 -8.25
N LEU A 294 12.04 2.36 -7.17
CA LEU A 294 11.37 1.40 -6.28
C LEU A 294 10.25 0.65 -7.01
N THR A 295 9.46 1.36 -7.82
CA THR A 295 8.40 0.76 -8.63
C THR A 295 8.99 -0.24 -9.63
N LEU A 296 10.09 0.14 -10.29
CA LEU A 296 10.76 -0.70 -11.28
C LEU A 296 11.45 -1.91 -10.63
N ALA A 297 12.08 -1.73 -9.47
CA ALA A 297 12.71 -2.82 -8.71
C ALA A 297 11.68 -3.83 -8.18
N LEU A 298 10.52 -3.36 -7.71
CA LEU A 298 9.43 -4.25 -7.27
C LEU A 298 8.82 -5.01 -8.44
N GLU A 299 8.64 -4.37 -9.60
CA GLU A 299 8.15 -5.05 -10.80
C GLU A 299 9.15 -6.11 -11.28
N VAL A 300 10.46 -5.81 -11.27
CA VAL A 300 11.50 -6.80 -11.59
C VAL A 300 11.45 -8.00 -10.63
N LYS A 301 11.30 -7.77 -9.31
CA LYS A 301 11.22 -8.86 -8.33
C LYS A 301 9.96 -9.70 -8.47
N LYS A 302 8.85 -9.09 -8.86
CA LYS A 302 7.60 -9.78 -9.19
C LYS A 302 7.78 -10.69 -10.41
N LEU A 303 8.40 -10.18 -11.48
CA LEU A 303 8.68 -10.95 -12.69
C LEU A 303 9.64 -12.14 -12.41
N GLU A 304 10.69 -11.94 -11.61
CA GLU A 304 11.60 -13.04 -11.20
C GLU A 304 10.90 -14.12 -10.36
N ALA A 305 9.84 -13.77 -9.61
CA ALA A 305 9.06 -14.73 -8.84
C ALA A 305 8.14 -15.54 -9.77
N GLU A 306 7.46 -14.86 -10.71
CA GLU A 306 6.65 -15.52 -11.75
C GLU A 306 7.49 -16.45 -12.62
N GLU A 307 8.71 -16.04 -13.01
CA GLU A 307 9.63 -16.89 -13.76
C GLU A 307 9.97 -18.18 -13.00
N ARG A 308 10.25 -18.09 -11.70
CA ARG A 308 10.52 -19.28 -10.86
C ARG A 308 9.33 -20.21 -10.75
N VAL A 309 8.11 -19.67 -10.66
CA VAL A 309 6.89 -20.49 -10.63
C VAL A 309 6.72 -21.22 -11.96
N LEU A 310 6.84 -20.51 -13.08
CA LEU A 310 6.75 -21.10 -14.42
C LEU A 310 7.84 -22.16 -14.67
N GLN A 311 9.08 -21.93 -14.23
CA GLN A 311 10.15 -22.92 -14.33
C GLN A 311 9.85 -24.19 -13.52
N ASN A 312 9.20 -24.08 -12.36
CA ASN A 312 8.79 -25.24 -11.57
C ASN A 312 7.64 -26.01 -12.26
N GLU A 313 6.67 -25.31 -12.85
CA GLU A 313 5.60 -25.94 -13.62
C GLU A 313 6.15 -26.68 -14.86
N ILE A 314 7.10 -26.08 -15.58
CA ILE A 314 7.79 -26.72 -16.71
C ILE A 314 8.49 -28.01 -16.27
N LYS A 315 9.18 -27.99 -15.13
CA LYS A 315 9.83 -29.19 -14.57
C LYS A 315 8.81 -30.27 -14.22
N LEU A 316 7.66 -29.89 -13.66
CA LEU A 316 6.58 -30.83 -13.32
C LEU A 316 6.01 -31.50 -14.59
N ILE A 317 5.73 -30.70 -15.62
CA ILE A 317 5.26 -31.19 -16.92
C ILE A 317 6.30 -32.12 -17.57
N GLN A 318 7.59 -31.78 -17.45
CA GLN A 318 8.67 -32.65 -17.95
C GLN A 318 8.75 -33.99 -17.22
N SER A 319 8.56 -34.02 -15.89
CA SER A 319 8.50 -35.29 -15.15
C SER A 319 7.31 -36.14 -15.58
N GLU A 320 6.12 -35.55 -15.70
CA GLU A 320 4.91 -36.27 -16.13
C GLU A 320 5.02 -36.79 -17.57
N CYS A 321 5.68 -36.05 -18.45
CA CYS A 321 5.90 -36.46 -19.83
C CYS A 321 6.91 -37.63 -19.93
N ASN A 322 7.96 -37.62 -19.09
CA ASN A 322 8.90 -38.74 -19.00
C ASN A 322 8.23 -40.00 -18.43
N ASP A 323 7.38 -39.85 -17.41
CA ASP A 323 6.63 -40.98 -16.85
C ASP A 323 5.69 -41.62 -17.90
N ASN A 324 5.00 -40.80 -18.71
CA ASN A 324 4.19 -41.29 -19.83
C ASN A 324 4.99 -42.04 -20.91
N ASN A 325 6.22 -41.59 -21.22
CA ASN A 325 7.10 -42.31 -22.13
C ASN A 325 7.49 -43.68 -21.57
N THR A 326 7.70 -43.77 -20.25
CA THR A 326 8.02 -45.02 -19.56
C THR A 326 6.85 -46.02 -19.64
N ILE A 327 5.63 -45.54 -19.41
CA ILE A 327 4.39 -46.33 -19.57
C ILE A 327 4.20 -46.80 -21.02
N THR A 328 4.52 -45.94 -21.99
CA THR A 328 4.42 -46.29 -23.43
C THR A 328 5.41 -47.40 -23.81
N LEU A 329 6.62 -47.38 -23.25
CA LEU A 329 7.61 -48.45 -23.42
C LEU A 329 7.17 -49.76 -22.77
N GLU A 330 6.57 -49.70 -21.58
CA GLU A 330 6.01 -50.90 -20.92
C GLU A 330 4.84 -51.49 -21.71
N LEU A 331 3.97 -50.65 -22.28
CA LEU A 331 2.90 -51.09 -23.17
C LEU A 331 3.43 -51.76 -24.44
N GLN A 332 4.47 -51.21 -25.08
CA GLN A 332 5.13 -51.86 -26.22
C GLN A 332 5.74 -53.21 -25.83
N ARG A 333 6.35 -53.31 -24.65
CA ARG A 333 6.89 -54.58 -24.15
C ARG A 333 5.79 -55.63 -23.96
N LEU A 334 4.70 -55.28 -23.26
CA LEU A 334 3.55 -56.18 -23.06
C LEU A 334 2.93 -56.60 -24.39
N LEU A 335 2.83 -55.69 -25.36
CA LEU A 335 2.29 -56.00 -26.69
C LEU A 335 3.20 -56.96 -27.48
N SER A 336 4.52 -56.83 -27.33
CA SER A 336 5.48 -57.79 -27.90
C SER A 336 5.45 -59.16 -27.22
N GLU A 337 5.24 -59.21 -25.90
CA GLU A 337 5.07 -60.45 -25.14
C GLU A 337 3.79 -61.18 -25.57
N ILE A 338 2.66 -60.45 -25.69
CA ILE A 338 1.39 -61.00 -26.21
C ILE A 338 1.58 -61.54 -27.64
N HIS A 339 2.25 -60.79 -28.52
CA HIS A 339 2.45 -61.23 -29.89
C HIS A 339 3.32 -62.49 -29.99
N THR A 340 4.27 -62.64 -29.07
CA THR A 340 5.12 -63.83 -28.96
C THR A 340 4.32 -65.03 -28.49
N ILE A 341 3.48 -64.86 -27.45
CA ILE A 341 2.56 -65.89 -26.96
C ILE A 341 1.56 -66.31 -28.06
N ASP A 342 0.98 -65.36 -28.78
CA ASP A 342 0.07 -65.64 -29.89
C ASP A 342 0.77 -66.42 -31.01
N SER A 343 2.03 -66.08 -31.31
CA SER A 343 2.84 -66.81 -32.29
C SER A 343 3.16 -68.23 -31.83
N GLU A 344 3.47 -68.42 -30.54
CA GLU A 344 3.70 -69.74 -29.94
C GLU A 344 2.43 -70.61 -29.97
N ILE A 345 1.27 -70.04 -29.63
CA ILE A 345 -0.03 -70.71 -29.72
C ILE A 345 -0.32 -71.15 -31.16
N VAL A 346 -0.13 -70.26 -32.15
CA VAL A 346 -0.33 -70.58 -33.57
C VAL A 346 0.65 -71.67 -34.04
N SER A 347 1.88 -71.69 -33.51
CA SER A 347 2.87 -72.73 -33.83
C SER A 347 2.48 -74.09 -33.24
N TYR A 348 1.90 -74.11 -32.03
CA TYR A 348 1.38 -75.30 -31.35
C TYR A 348 0.19 -75.91 -32.11
N PHE A 349 -0.68 -75.09 -32.68
CA PHE A 349 -1.82 -75.55 -33.50
C PHE A 349 -1.43 -75.99 -34.92
N LYS A 350 -0.19 -75.74 -35.36
CA LYS A 350 0.32 -76.21 -36.67
C LYS A 350 1.16 -77.48 -36.58
N THR A 351 1.58 -77.89 -35.37
CA THR A 351 2.42 -79.07 -35.14
C THR A 351 1.67 -80.28 -34.55
N ASN A 352 0.40 -80.09 -34.16
CA ASN A 352 -0.61 -81.14 -34.06
C ASN A 352 -1.55 -81.05 -35.27
#